data_AF-A0AAD5C1H1-F1
#
_entry.id   AF-A0AAD5C1H1-F1
#
_cell.length_a   1.000
_cell.length_b   1.000
_cell.length_c   1.000
_cell.angle_alpha   90.00
_cell.angle_beta   90.00
_cell.angle_gamma   90.00
#
_symmetry.space_group_name_H-M   'P 1'
#
loop_
_entity.id
_entity.type
_entity.pdbx_description
1 polymer ?
#
loop_
_entity_poly.entity_id
_entity_poly.type
_entity_poly.pdbx_seq_one_letter_code
_entity_poly.pdbx_strand_id
1 'polypeptide(L)' 'MSSHNYVVRYDWDTATTANFLRKYGLIGEFKLNIECNRATLSGHSCHHELETARINGLLGNVDANTGDP' A
#
# COMPACT_ATOMS: atom_id res chain seq x y z
N MET A 1 0.71 -23.27 21.77
CA MET A 1 -0.12 -22.70 20.69
C MET A 1 0.12 -21.20 20.68
N SER A 2 0.85 -20.69 19.68
CA SER A 2 1.06 -19.25 19.52
C SER A 2 -0.27 -18.64 19.07
N SER A 3 -0.84 -17.77 19.89
CA SER A 3 -1.98 -16.93 19.53
C SER A 3 -1.54 -15.97 18.42
N HIS A 4 -1.91 -16.30 17.19
CA HIS A 4 -1.74 -15.40 16.06
C HIS A 4 -2.73 -14.24 16.25
N ASN A 5 -2.25 -13.15 16.83
CA ASN A 5 -2.97 -11.90 16.85
C ASN A 5 -2.97 -11.35 15.42
N TYR A 6 -4.12 -11.31 14.76
CA TYR A 6 -4.27 -10.65 13.48
C TYR A 6 -4.11 -9.14 13.69
N VAL A 7 -2.94 -8.60 13.33
CA VAL A 7 -2.72 -7.15 13.32
C VAL A 7 -3.28 -6.61 12.01
N VAL A 8 -4.41 -5.91 12.07
CA VAL A 8 -4.97 -5.19 10.93
C VAL A 8 -4.32 -3.81 10.85
N ARG A 9 -3.83 -3.43 9.68
CA ARG A 9 -3.32 -2.08 9.41
C ARG A 9 -4.34 -1.28 8.60
N TYR A 10 -4.46 0.02 8.91
CA TYR A 10 -5.44 0.91 8.27
C TYR A 10 -5.05 1.25 6.82
N ASP A 11 -3.76 1.40 6.54
CA ASP A 11 -3.14 1.59 5.23
C ASP A 11 -2.87 0.24 4.54
N TRP A 12 -3.94 -0.54 4.36
CA TRP A 12 -3.85 -1.94 3.93
C TRP A 12 -3.19 -2.13 2.56
N ASP A 13 -3.64 -1.34 1.58
CA ASP A 13 -3.12 -1.30 0.22
C ASP A 13 -3.19 0.13 -0.34
N THR A 14 -2.68 0.30 -1.55
CA THR A 14 -2.63 1.56 -2.28
C THR A 14 -4.02 2.17 -2.46
N ALA A 15 -5.02 1.35 -2.83
CA ALA A 15 -6.38 1.82 -3.08
C ALA A 15 -7.07 2.32 -1.79
N THR A 16 -6.93 1.57 -0.70
CA THR A 16 -7.45 1.92 0.62
C THR A 16 -6.83 3.22 1.12
N THR A 17 -5.51 3.34 0.99
CA THR A 17 -4.77 4.54 1.41
C THR A 17 -5.12 5.75 0.54
N ALA A 18 -5.21 5.58 -0.79
CA ALA A 18 -5.65 6.63 -1.70
C ALA A 18 -7.06 7.13 -1.37
N ASN A 19 -7.99 6.23 -1.03
CA ASN A 19 -9.33 6.60 -0.61
C ASN A 19 -9.36 7.33 0.73
N PHE A 20 -8.52 6.94 1.69
CA PHE A 20 -8.34 7.68 2.94
C PHE A 20 -7.87 9.11 2.66
N LEU A 21 -6.80 9.28 1.87
CA LEU A 21 -6.29 10.61 1.52
C LEU A 21 -7.36 11.45 0.80
N ARG A 22 -8.11 10.86 -0.13
CA ARG A 22 -9.19 11.55 -0.85
C ARG A 22 -10.32 11.99 0.09
N LYS A 23 -10.73 11.11 1.01
CA LYS A 23 -11.80 11.39 1.97
C LYS A 23 -11.50 12.59 2.87
N TYR A 24 -10.23 12.78 3.23
CA TYR A 24 -9.80 13.84 4.12
C TYR A 24 -9.15 15.04 3.40
N GLY A 25 -9.21 15.09 2.06
CA GLY A 25 -8.68 16.22 1.28
C GLY A 25 -7.14 16.30 1.25
N LEU A 26 -6.44 15.19 1.49
CA LEU A 26 -4.99 15.12 1.63
C LEU A 26 -4.23 14.68 0.36
N ILE A 27 -4.93 14.47 -0.76
CA ILE A 27 -4.34 13.96 -2.02
C ILE A 27 -3.21 14.87 -2.58
N GLY A 28 -3.23 16.17 -2.28
CA GLY A 28 -2.19 17.11 -2.71
C GLY A 28 -0.95 17.15 -1.80
N GLU A 29 -1.08 16.63 -0.57
CA GLU A 29 -0.07 16.78 0.49
C GLU A 29 0.83 15.54 0.61
N PHE A 30 0.34 14.37 0.15
CA PHE A 30 1.04 13.09 0.33
C PHE A 30 1.24 12.33 -0.98
N LYS A 31 2.32 11.56 -1.01
CA LYS A 31 2.57 10.48 -1.97
C LYS A 31 2.80 9.18 -1.19
N LEU A 32 2.61 8.06 -1.86
CA LEU A 32 2.72 6.73 -1.30
C LEU A 32 4.13 6.18 -1.53
N ASN A 33 4.63 5.49 -0.51
CA ASN A 33 5.82 4.66 -0.59
C ASN A 33 5.37 3.19 -0.73
N ILE A 34 5.63 2.59 -1.89
CA ILE A 34 5.16 1.24 -2.20
C ILE A 34 6.24 0.22 -1.84
N GLU A 35 5.92 -0.68 -0.91
CA GLU A 35 6.81 -1.76 -0.48
C GLU A 35 6.37 -3.08 -1.12
N CYS A 36 7.23 -3.70 -1.93
CA CYS A 36 6.84 -4.87 -2.73
C CYS A 36 6.44 -6.10 -1.89
N ASN A 37 7.09 -6.35 -0.74
CA ASN A 37 6.64 -7.39 0.20
C ASN A 37 5.28 -7.06 0.82
N ARG A 38 5.01 -5.79 1.10
CA ARG A 38 3.71 -5.36 1.64
C ARG A 38 2.60 -5.57 0.62
N ALA A 39 2.87 -5.32 -0.66
CA ALA A 39 1.94 -5.59 -1.75
C ALA A 39 1.51 -7.07 -1.76
N THR A 40 2.46 -8.00 -1.65
CA THR A 40 2.15 -9.44 -1.62
C THR A 40 1.38 -9.83 -0.36
N LEU A 41 1.70 -9.25 0.80
CA LEU A 41 0.97 -9.49 2.05
C LEU A 41 -0.46 -8.93 2.05
N SER A 42 -0.74 -7.88 1.24
CA SER A 42 -2.10 -7.35 1.06
C SER A 42 -2.91 -8.08 -0.01
N GLY A 43 -2.32 -9.12 -0.64
CA GLY A 43 -2.98 -9.96 -1.65
C GLY A 43 -2.78 -9.50 -3.09
N HIS A 44 -1.88 -8.54 -3.34
CA HIS A 44 -1.64 -7.95 -4.65
C HIS A 44 -0.22 -8.19 -5.15
N SER A 45 -0.01 -8.12 -6.46
CA SER A 45 1.37 -8.05 -6.98
C SER A 45 1.98 -6.68 -6.71
N CYS A 46 3.31 -6.58 -6.56
CA CYS A 46 3.95 -5.27 -6.46
C CYS A 46 3.63 -4.37 -7.67
N HIS A 47 3.53 -4.96 -8.86
CA HIS A 47 3.16 -4.23 -10.07
C HIS A 47 1.74 -3.63 -9.99
N HIS A 48 0.79 -4.34 -9.39
CA HIS A 48 -0.57 -3.82 -9.17
C HIS A 48 -0.57 -2.55 -8.31
N GLU A 49 0.18 -2.58 -7.20
CA GLU A 49 0.27 -1.43 -6.29
C GLU A 49 0.98 -0.23 -6.94
N LEU A 50 2.07 -0.49 -7.67
CA LEU A 50 2.79 0.55 -8.40
C LEU A 50 1.93 1.21 -9.49
N GLU A 51 1.20 0.41 -10.27
CA GLU A 51 0.33 0.92 -11.32
C GLU A 51 -0.83 1.72 -10.73
N THR A 52 -1.47 1.21 -9.67
CA THR A 52 -2.55 1.90 -8.97
C THR A 52 -2.09 3.26 -8.42
N ALA A 53 -0.90 3.32 -7.81
CA ALA A 53 -0.34 4.56 -7.30
C ALA A 53 0.00 5.53 -8.44
N ARG A 54 0.59 5.03 -9.54
CA ARG A 54 0.98 5.83 -10.71
C ARG A 54 -0.22 6.48 -11.40
N ILE A 55 -1.29 5.73 -11.69
CA ILE A 55 -2.47 6.27 -12.39
C ILE A 55 -3.27 7.27 -11.54
N ASN A 56 -3.16 7.18 -10.21
CA ASN A 56 -3.74 8.16 -9.29
C ASN A 56 -2.80 9.37 -9.03
N GLY A 57 -1.61 9.40 -9.64
CA GLY A 57 -0.61 10.43 -9.40
C GLY A 57 -0.07 10.45 -7.97
N LEU A 58 -0.14 9.31 -7.26
CA LEU A 58 0.23 9.18 -5.86
C LEU A 58 1.56 8.45 -5.65
N LEU A 59 2.19 7.88 -6.68
CA LEU A 59 3.49 7.22 -6.54
C LEU A 59 4.57 8.23 -6.11
N GLY A 60 5.19 7.99 -4.95
CA GLY A 60 6.27 8.83 -4.41
C GLY A 60 7.61 8.12 -4.36
N ASN A 61 7.66 6.96 -3.71
CA ASN A 61 8.87 6.15 -3.57
C ASN A 61 8.54 4.65 -3.64
N VAL A 62 9.57 3.82 -3.79
CA VAL A 62 9.47 2.36 -3.81
C VAL A 62 10.50 1.74 -2.88
N ASP A 63 10.05 0.87 -1.99
CA ASP A 63 10.91 -0.03 -1.21
C ASP A 63 11.00 -1.38 -1.92
N ALA A 64 12.15 -1.58 -2.58
CA ALA A 64 12.44 -2.79 -3.34
C ALA A 64 12.86 -3.94 -2.42
N ASN A 65 11.89 -4.69 -1.93
CA ASN A 65 12.09 -5.93 -1.16
C ASN A 65 11.09 -7.02 -1.59
N THR A 66 11.30 -8.26 -1.17
CA THR A 66 10.37 -9.37 -1.46
C THR A 66 10.12 -10.18 -0.21
N GLY A 67 8.90 -10.68 -0.07
CA GLY A 67 8.55 -11.68 0.93
C GLY A 67 8.86 -13.09 0.47
N ASP A 68 8.60 -14.04 1.37
CA ASP A 68 8.48 -15.46 1.06
C ASP A 68 6.98 -15.79 0.95
N PRO A 69 6.50 -16.35 -0.17
CA PRO A 69 5.09 -16.69 -0.39
C PRO A 69 4.52 -17.76 0.56
#